data_AF-A0A8X8KAW8-F1
#
_entry.id   AF-A0A8X8KAW8-F1
#
_cell.length_a   1.000
_cell.length_b   1.000
_cell.length_c   1.000
_cell.angle_alpha   90.00
_cell.angle_beta   90.00
_cell.angle_gamma   90.00
#
_symmetry.space_group_name_H-M   'P 1'
#
loop_
_entity.id
_entity.type
_entity.pdbx_description
1 polymer ?
#
loop_
_entity_poly.entity_id
_entity_poly.type
_entity_poly.pdbx_seq_one_letter_code
_entity_poly.pdbx_strand_id
1 'polypeptide(L)' 'MSTVIDMMIHVNDSAVKPLMEASLARTPGVIEARLKTPKPHLLFVSYDPERFNIGSVPEIARALGSQAQVVEL' A
#
# COMPACT_ATOMS: atom_id res chain seq x y z
N MET A 1 21.57 7.51 -5.61
CA MET A 1 20.96 6.17 -5.79
C MET A 1 19.65 6.23 -5.04
N SER A 2 18.52 6.22 -5.73
CA SER A 2 17.22 6.12 -5.04
C SER A 2 16.99 4.66 -4.71
N THR A 3 16.98 4.33 -3.43
CA THR A 3 16.63 2.98 -2.97
C THR A 3 15.14 2.79 -3.18
N VAL A 4 14.73 1.67 -3.78
CA VAL A 4 13.33 1.30 -3.93
C VAL A 4 13.10 0.06 -3.09
N ILE A 5 12.09 0.10 -2.24
CA ILE A 5 11.65 -1.03 -1.42
C ILE A 5 10.30 -1.51 -1.95
N ASP A 6 10.20 -2.81 -2.16
CA ASP A 6 8.97 -3.49 -2.50
C ASP A 6 8.37 -4.13 -1.25
N MET A 7 7.08 -3.89 -1.00
CA MET A 7 6.34 -4.46 0.13
C MET A 7 4.99 -4.95 -0.33
N MET A 8 4.42 -5.87 0.44
CA MET A 8 3.06 -6.33 0.25
C MET A 8 2.18 -5.84 1.40
N ILE A 9 0.93 -5.54 1.12
CA ILE A 9 -0.02 -5.06 2.11
C ILE A 9 -1.27 -5.92 2.01
N HIS A 10 -1.70 -6.48 3.13
CA HIS A 10 -3.00 -7.09 3.27
C HIS A 10 -4.04 -6.02 3.59
N VAL A 11 -5.10 -5.91 2.79
CA VAL A 11 -6.23 -5.02 3.06
C VAL A 11 -7.46 -5.86 3.38
N ASN A 12 -7.98 -5.71 4.60
CA ASN A 12 -9.02 -6.59 5.14
C ASN A 12 -10.36 -6.41 4.41
N ASP A 13 -10.73 -5.18 4.05
CA ASP A 13 -11.98 -4.91 3.36
C ASP A 13 -11.79 -4.90 1.84
N SER A 14 -12.59 -5.71 1.13
CA SER A 14 -12.49 -5.79 -0.33
C SER A 14 -13.02 -4.56 -1.07
N ALA A 15 -13.96 -3.82 -0.48
CA ALA A 15 -14.52 -2.61 -1.07
C ALA A 15 -13.55 -1.43 -1.02
N VAL A 16 -12.64 -1.40 -0.03
CA VAL A 16 -11.69 -0.29 0.20
C VAL A 16 -10.42 -0.44 -0.63
N LYS A 17 -10.17 -1.60 -1.23
CA LYS A 17 -8.96 -1.90 -2.01
C LYS A 17 -8.68 -0.94 -3.18
N PRO A 18 -9.65 -0.63 -4.06
CA PRO A 18 -9.40 0.32 -5.14
C PRO A 18 -9.13 1.73 -4.61
N LEU A 19 -9.78 2.11 -3.50
CA LEU A 19 -9.55 3.38 -2.83
C LEU A 19 -8.14 3.43 -2.20
N MET A 20 -7.67 2.33 -1.62
CA MET A 20 -6.33 2.19 -1.05
C MET A 20 -5.26 2.28 -2.13
N GLU A 21 -5.42 1.55 -3.23
CA GLU A 21 -4.55 1.60 -4.42
C GLU A 21 -4.46 3.03 -4.97
N ALA A 22 -5.61 3.67 -5.19
CA ALA A 22 -5.66 5.03 -5.70
C ALA A 22 -5.06 6.06 -4.72
N SER A 23 -5.21 5.84 -3.41
CA SER A 23 -4.64 6.73 -2.39
C SER A 23 -3.11 6.59 -2.36
N LEU A 24 -2.60 5.36 -2.31
CA LEU A 24 -1.16 5.09 -2.31
C LEU A 24 -0.49 5.58 -3.59
N ALA A 25 -1.09 5.35 -4.76
CA ALA A 25 -0.57 5.81 -6.05
C ALA A 25 -0.42 7.35 -6.14
N ARG A 26 -1.14 8.11 -5.30
CA ARG A 26 -1.03 9.57 -5.22
C ARG A 26 -0.14 10.05 -4.07
N THR A 27 0.35 9.15 -3.21
CA THR A 27 1.17 9.52 -2.07
C THR A 27 2.61 9.81 -2.51
N PRO A 28 3.18 10.98 -2.17
CA PRO A 28 4.58 11.27 -2.44
C PRO A 28 5.50 10.18 -1.89
N GLY A 29 6.42 9.70 -2.73
CA GLY A 29 7.35 8.63 -2.37
C GLY A 29 6.86 7.22 -2.71
N VAL A 30 5.58 7.02 -3.01
CA VAL A 30 5.11 5.77 -3.63
C VAL A 30 5.40 5.82 -5.13
N ILE A 31 6.04 4.78 -5.63
CA ILE A 31 6.45 4.63 -7.04
C ILE A 31 5.40 3.82 -7.80
N GLU A 32 4.97 2.70 -7.22
CA GLU A 32 3.91 1.85 -7.77
C GLU A 32 3.03 1.34 -6.64
N ALA A 33 1.71 1.35 -6.85
CA ALA A 33 0.76 0.68 -5.98
C ALA A 33 -0.24 -0.06 -6.87
N ARG A 34 -0.35 -1.39 -6.70
CA ARG A 34 -1.25 -2.21 -7.51
C ARG A 34 -1.87 -3.36 -6.75
N LEU A 35 -3.13 -3.68 -7.04
CA LEU A 35 -3.75 -4.91 -6.55
C LEU A 35 -3.13 -6.13 -7.23
N LYS A 36 -2.79 -7.16 -6.44
CA LYS A 36 -2.20 -8.39 -6.97
C LYS A 36 -3.31 -9.34 -7.43
N THR A 37 -3.43 -9.59 -8.72
CA THR A 37 -4.22 -10.71 -9.24
C THR A 37 -3.39 -12.00 -9.19
N PRO A 38 -3.93 -13.16 -8.75
CA PRO A 38 -5.31 -13.46 -8.36
C PRO A 38 -5.58 -13.33 -6.84
N LYS A 39 -4.71 -12.67 -6.06
CA LYS A 39 -4.89 -12.47 -4.61
C LYS A 39 -5.36 -11.05 -4.30
N PRO A 40 -6.62 -10.68 -4.57
CA PRO A 40 -7.08 -9.30 -4.45
C PRO A 40 -7.01 -8.76 -3.02
N HIS A 41 -6.79 -9.59 -1.99
CA HIS A 41 -6.52 -9.15 -0.62
C HIS A 41 -5.12 -8.59 -0.41
N LEU A 42 -4.22 -8.74 -1.39
CA LEU A 42 -2.87 -8.23 -1.37
C LEU A 42 -2.70 -7.08 -2.35
N LEU A 43 -2.12 -6.00 -1.85
CA LEU A 43 -1.74 -4.82 -2.60
C LEU A 43 -0.21 -4.74 -2.57
N PHE A 44 0.40 -4.68 -3.74
CA PHE A 44 1.84 -4.51 -3.91
C PHE A 44 2.16 -3.01 -3.92
N VAL A 45 3.20 -2.63 -3.18
CA VAL A 45 3.69 -1.25 -3.12
C VAL A 45 5.19 -1.22 -3.31
N SER A 46 5.64 -0.47 -4.32
CA SER A 46 7.03 -0.04 -4.45
C SER A 46 7.13 1.42 -4.01
N TYR A 47 8.10 1.73 -3.15
CA TYR A 47 8.26 3.08 -2.62
C TYR A 47 9.72 3.44 -2.36
N ASP A 48 9.98 4.74 -2.32
CA ASP A 48 11.22 5.34 -1.86
C ASP A 48 11.14 5.56 -0.34
N PRO A 49 11.96 4.85 0.47
CA PRO A 49 11.91 4.94 1.93
C PRO A 49 12.37 6.29 2.47
N GLU A 50 13.05 7.12 1.68
CA GLU A 50 13.40 8.49 2.07
C GLU A 50 12.19 9.44 1.96
N ARG A 51 11.14 9.04 1.23
CA ARG A 51 9.98 9.88 0.90
C ARG A 51 8.65 9.32 1.40
N PHE A 52 8.57 8.02 1.65
CA PHE A 52 7.38 7.35 2.13
C PHE A 52 7.72 6.34 3.24
N ASN A 53 6.93 6.33 4.30
CA ASN A 53 7.04 5.37 5.38
C ASN A 53 5.94 4.31 5.25
N ILE A 54 6.31 3.06 4.95
CA ILE A 54 5.36 1.95 4.86
C ILE A 54 4.58 1.71 6.16
N GLY A 55 5.12 2.10 7.31
CA GLY A 55 4.45 2.05 8.61
C GLY A 55 3.22 2.97 8.71
N SER A 56 3.04 3.92 7.79
CA SER A 56 1.84 4.78 7.71
C SER A 56 0.62 4.09 7.07
N VAL A 57 0.82 2.94 6.41
CA VAL A 57 -0.24 2.20 5.71
C VAL A 57 -1.45 1.85 6.59
N PRO A 58 -1.29 1.37 7.84
CA PRO A 58 -2.43 1.09 8.72
C PRO A 58 -3.26 2.35 9.03
N GLU A 59 -2.63 3.51 9.12
CA GLU A 59 -3.31 4.80 9.37
C GLU A 59 -4.09 5.25 8.14
N ILE A 60 -3.50 5.12 6.94
CA ILE A 60 -4.18 5.39 5.65
C ILE A 60 -5.41 4.49 5.52
N ALA A 61 -5.29 3.19 5.81
CA ALA A 61 -6.41 2.26 5.75
C ALA A 61 -7.51 2.62 6.77
N ARG A 62 -7.13 3.02 7.98
CA ARG A 62 -8.07 3.51 9.00
C ARG A 62 -8.84 4.75 8.55
N ALA A 63 -8.17 5.71 7.93
CA ALA A 63 -8.81 6.91 7.39
C ALA A 63 -9.84 6.59 6.29
N LEU A 64 -9.66 5.46 5.60
CA LEU A 64 -10.59 4.92 4.60
C LEU A 64 -11.65 3.99 5.20
N GLY A 65 -11.75 3.87 6.53
CA GLY A 65 -12.72 3.02 7.21
C GLY A 65 -12.38 1.53 7.19
N SER A 66 -11.10 1.17 6.98
CA SER A 66 -10.64 -0.21 6.90
C SER A 66 -9.44 -0.48 7.83
N GLN A 67 -8.90 -1.69 7.73
CA GLN A 67 -7.66 -2.09 8.36
C GLN A 67 -6.74 -2.71 7.31
N ALA A 68 -5.46 -2.39 7.40
CA ALA A 68 -4.43 -2.97 6.57
C ALA A 68 -3.24 -3.43 7.41
N GLN A 69 -2.55 -4.46 6.95
CA GLN A 69 -1.35 -5.01 7.56
C GLN A 69 -0.25 -5.04 6.52
N VAL A 70 0.93 -4.58 6.89
CA VAL A 70 2.12 -4.73 6.05
C VAL A 70 2.59 -6.18 6.16
N VAL A 71 2.83 -6.80 5.01
CA VAL A 71 3.31 -8.18 4.84
C VAL A 71 4.66 -8.08 4.13
N GLU A 72 5.73 -8.55 4.77
CA GLU A 72 7.04 -8.61 4.13
C GLU A 72 7.02 -9.55 2.93
N LEU A 73 7.88 -9.27 1.94
CA LEU A 73 8.10 -10.14 0.78
C LEU A 73 9.10 -11.25 1.09
#